data_AF-A0A965TV93-F1
#
_entry.id   AF-A0A965TV93-F1
#
_cell.length_a   1.000
_cell.length_b   1.000
_cell.length_c   1.000
_cell.angle_alpha   90.00
_cell.angle_beta   90.00
_cell.angle_gamma   90.00
#
_symmetry.space_group_name_H-M   'P 1'
#
loop_
_entity.id
_entity.type
_entity.pdbx_description
1 polymer ?
#
loop_
_entity_poly.entity_id
_entity_poly.type
_entity_poly.pdbx_seq_one_letter_code
_entity_poly.pdbx_strand_id
1 'polypeptide(L)'
;ELEAASRRFSLSQAYDLLPVNIVLPEDSEQLALTLNGKKRNIRRKDFLAFAENCSVPAKSANAMLNKLCSLKDDFLKQCDQSYLSNELIAKTKELIVLRTEILVQD
;
A
#
# COMPACT_ATOMS: atom_id res chain seq x y z
N GLU A 1 -2.70 -45.70 1.63
CA GLU A 1 -3.22 -44.50 2.33
C GLU A 1 -2.30 -43.34 1.98
N LEU A 2 -2.84 -42.22 1.46
CA LEU A 2 -2.05 -41.02 1.16
C LEU A 2 -1.77 -40.29 2.48
N GLU A 3 -0.50 -40.07 2.81
CA GLU A 3 -0.12 -39.33 4.01
C GLU A 3 -0.74 -37.93 4.03
N ALA A 4 -1.22 -37.53 5.21
CA ALA A 4 -1.76 -36.20 5.42
C ALA A 4 -0.67 -35.14 5.17
N ALA A 5 -0.86 -34.32 4.13
CA ALA A 5 -0.02 -33.16 3.86
C ALA A 5 0.13 -32.32 5.15
N SER A 6 1.29 -31.66 5.32
CA SER A 6 1.73 -31.04 6.58
C SER A 6 0.82 -29.96 7.20
N ARG A 7 -0.37 -29.68 6.63
CA ARG A 7 -1.37 -28.67 7.06
C ARG A 7 -0.77 -27.29 7.35
N ARG A 8 0.38 -26.98 6.74
CA ARG A 8 1.02 -25.67 6.83
C ARG A 8 0.47 -24.77 5.74
N PHE A 9 -0.07 -23.64 6.16
CA PHE A 9 -0.54 -22.59 5.28
C PHE A 9 0.45 -21.42 5.30
N SER A 10 0.64 -20.79 4.15
CA SER A 10 1.40 -19.55 4.01
C SER A 10 0.66 -18.62 3.07
N LEU A 11 0.89 -17.32 3.23
CA LEU A 11 0.40 -16.35 2.26
C LEU A 11 1.15 -16.56 0.92
N SER A 12 0.40 -16.52 -0.18
CA SER A 12 1.00 -16.40 -1.50
C SER A 12 1.57 -15.00 -1.71
N GLN A 13 2.33 -14.81 -2.78
CA GLN A 13 2.67 -13.46 -3.23
C GLN A 13 1.39 -12.69 -3.57
N ALA A 14 1.42 -11.37 -3.40
CA ALA A 14 0.33 -10.49 -3.79
C ALA A 14 0.21 -10.46 -5.33
N TYR A 15 -1.02 -10.49 -5.82
CA TYR A 15 -1.36 -10.39 -7.23
C TYR A 15 -2.48 -9.37 -7.40
N ASP A 16 -2.78 -9.00 -8.66
CA ASP A 16 -3.82 -8.03 -9.01
C ASP A 16 -3.62 -6.64 -8.36
N LEU A 17 -2.37 -6.17 -8.38
CA LEU A 17 -2.01 -4.83 -7.89
C LEU A 17 -2.17 -3.81 -9.01
N LEU A 18 -3.34 -3.18 -9.08
CA LEU A 18 -3.66 -2.17 -10.10
C LEU A 18 -3.86 -0.78 -9.47
N PRO A 19 -3.34 0.30 -10.08
CA PRO A 19 -3.58 1.66 -9.62
C PRO A 19 -4.97 2.12 -10.06
N VAL A 20 -6.02 1.60 -9.41
CA VAL A 20 -7.43 1.80 -9.80
C VAL A 20 -7.79 3.28 -9.94
N ASN A 21 -7.34 4.16 -9.04
CA ASN A 21 -7.64 5.60 -9.14
C ASN A 21 -7.06 6.28 -10.39
N ILE A 22 -6.08 5.68 -11.07
CA ILE A 22 -5.52 6.18 -12.34
C ILE A 22 -6.34 5.65 -13.52
N VAL A 23 -6.73 4.38 -13.47
CA VAL A 23 -7.44 3.69 -14.55
C VAL A 23 -8.94 4.00 -14.55
N LEU A 24 -9.51 4.23 -13.37
CA LEU A 24 -10.92 4.53 -13.13
C LEU A 24 -11.03 5.78 -12.23
N PRO A 25 -10.89 7.00 -12.81
CA PRO A 25 -10.89 8.25 -12.03
C PRO A 25 -12.20 8.55 -11.30
N GLU A 26 -13.31 7.96 -11.77
CA GLU A 26 -14.63 8.04 -11.12
C GLU A 26 -14.63 7.34 -9.76
N ASP A 27 -13.77 6.33 -9.59
CA ASP A 27 -13.58 5.66 -8.31
C ASP A 27 -12.70 6.51 -7.40
N SER A 28 -13.35 6.99 -6.35
CA SER A 28 -12.76 7.88 -5.38
C SER A 28 -12.47 7.17 -4.04
N GLU A 29 -12.71 5.86 -3.95
CA GLU A 29 -12.28 5.01 -2.84
C GLU A 29 -10.74 4.83 -2.88
N GLN A 30 -10.12 4.83 -1.70
CA GLN A 30 -8.66 4.61 -1.56
C GLN A 30 -8.32 3.15 -1.22
N LEU A 31 -9.27 2.40 -0.65
CA LEU A 31 -9.13 1.01 -0.23
C LEU A 31 -10.41 0.22 -0.52
N ALA A 32 -10.25 -1.03 -0.97
CA ALA A 32 -11.37 -1.95 -1.18
C ALA A 32 -12.01 -2.40 0.15
N LEU A 33 -11.18 -2.71 1.15
CA LEU A 33 -11.60 -3.05 2.50
C LEU A 33 -11.51 -1.83 3.41
N THR A 34 -12.44 -1.72 4.36
CA THR A 34 -12.45 -0.64 5.34
C THR A 34 -11.28 -0.77 6.31
N LEU A 35 -10.51 0.29 6.49
CA LEU A 35 -9.52 0.43 7.55
C LEU A 35 -10.14 1.28 8.66
N ASN A 36 -10.37 0.70 9.84
CA ASN A 36 -11.08 1.34 10.96
C ASN A 36 -12.41 1.99 10.55
N GLY A 37 -13.21 1.27 9.74
CA GLY A 37 -14.51 1.75 9.24
C GLY A 37 -14.43 2.81 8.13
N LYS A 38 -13.24 3.14 7.61
CA LYS A 38 -13.05 4.13 6.56
C LYS A 38 -12.49 3.49 5.29
N LYS A 39 -12.94 3.99 4.13
CA LYS A 39 -12.34 3.67 2.81
C LYS A 39 -11.66 4.87 2.14
N ARG A 40 -11.76 6.05 2.75
CA ARG A 40 -11.30 7.35 2.23
C ARG A 40 -10.72 8.17 3.35
N ASN A 41 -9.94 9.19 3.00
CA ASN A 41 -9.22 10.06 3.94
C ASN A 41 -8.33 9.27 4.93
N ILE A 42 -7.70 8.21 4.43
CA ILE A 42 -6.85 7.34 5.24
C ILE A 42 -5.55 8.10 5.57
N ARG A 43 -5.18 8.12 6.85
CA ARG A 43 -3.95 8.77 7.33
C ARG A 43 -3.07 7.77 8.07
N ARG A 44 -1.83 8.18 8.34
CA ARG A 44 -0.87 7.39 9.14
C ARG A 44 -1.46 6.81 10.43
N LYS A 45 -2.23 7.62 11.18
CA LYS A 45 -2.89 7.18 12.42
C LYS A 45 -3.85 6.01 12.25
N ASP A 46 -4.53 5.92 11.09
CA ASP A 46 -5.46 4.82 10.83
C ASP A 46 -4.69 3.51 10.64
N PHE A 47 -3.50 3.55 10.01
CA PHE A 47 -2.61 2.37 9.93
C PHE A 47 -2.04 1.96 11.29
N LEU A 48 -1.70 2.91 12.16
CA LEU A 48 -1.23 2.61 13.52
C LEU A 48 -2.32 1.96 14.37
N ALA A 49 -3.55 2.49 14.33
CA ALA A 49 -4.69 1.89 15.02
C ALA A 49 -5.04 0.49 14.45
N PHE A 50 -4.90 0.29 13.14
CA PHE A 50 -5.06 -1.03 12.54
C PHE A 50 -3.99 -2.01 13.03
N ALA A 51 -2.73 -1.58 13.08
CA ALA A 51 -1.63 -2.40 13.58
C ALA A 51 -1.86 -2.81 15.05
N GLU A 52 -2.33 -1.88 15.89
CA GLU A 52 -2.71 -2.17 17.28
C GLU A 52 -3.82 -3.22 17.37
N ASN A 53 -4.88 -3.10 16.56
CA ASN A 53 -5.95 -4.10 16.48
C ASN A 53 -5.45 -5.47 16.02
N CYS A 54 -4.44 -5.50 15.16
CA CYS A 54 -3.78 -6.74 14.73
C CYS A 54 -2.70 -7.24 15.71
N SER A 55 -2.58 -6.64 16.90
CA SER A 55 -1.55 -6.97 17.91
C SER A 55 -0.11 -6.82 17.38
N VAL A 56 0.11 -5.93 16.41
CA VAL A 56 1.44 -5.58 15.89
C VAL A 56 2.02 -4.46 16.76
N PRO A 57 3.24 -4.63 17.32
CA PRO A 57 3.86 -3.60 18.14
C PRO A 57 4.01 -2.26 17.41
N ALA A 58 3.67 -1.16 18.09
CA ALA A 58 3.74 0.18 17.51
C ALA A 58 5.13 0.52 16.93
N LYS A 59 6.21 0.05 17.56
CA LYS A 59 7.58 0.21 17.04
C LYS A 59 7.76 -0.45 15.67
N SER A 60 7.25 -1.67 15.50
CA SER A 60 7.31 -2.41 14.23
C SER A 60 6.44 -1.75 13.17
N ALA A 61 5.22 -1.31 13.54
CA ALA A 61 4.33 -0.59 12.63
C ALA A 61 4.97 0.71 12.11
N ASN A 62 5.54 1.52 13.00
CA ASN A 62 6.25 2.74 12.62
C ASN A 62 7.47 2.44 11.74
N ALA A 63 8.26 1.41 12.06
CA ALA A 63 9.41 1.01 11.25
C ALA A 63 8.98 0.59 9.83
N MET A 64 7.89 -0.17 9.69
CA MET A 64 7.35 -0.55 8.38
C MET A 64 6.88 0.66 7.57
N LEU A 65 6.13 1.57 8.19
CA LEU A 65 5.67 2.79 7.53
C LEU A 65 6.83 3.69 7.12
N ASN A 66 7.82 3.88 7.99
CA ASN A 66 8.99 4.71 7.68
C ASN A 66 9.83 4.11 6.56
N LYS A 67 10.00 2.77 6.55
CA LYS A 67 10.68 2.07 5.47
C LYS A 67 9.94 2.24 4.14
N LEU A 68 8.61 2.18 4.14
CA LEU A 68 7.82 2.44 2.93
C LEU A 68 8.06 3.87 2.41
N CYS A 69 8.01 4.87 3.29
CA CYS A 69 8.26 6.26 2.92
C CYS A 69 9.69 6.50 2.43
N SER A 70 10.69 5.81 2.99
CA SER A 70 12.09 5.94 2.53
C SER A 70 12.31 5.37 1.12
N LEU A 71 11.45 4.45 0.67
CA LEU A 71 11.52 3.86 -0.67
C LEU A 71 10.86 4.72 -1.75
N LYS A 72 10.30 5.88 -1.40
CA LYS A 72 9.62 6.79 -2.33
C LYS A 72 10.45 7.06 -3.59
N ASP A 73 11.70 7.46 -3.42
CA ASP A 73 12.56 7.86 -4.54
C ASP A 73 12.90 6.67 -5.44
N ASP A 74 13.03 5.47 -4.86
CA ASP A 74 13.25 4.23 -5.61
C ASP A 74 12.01 3.84 -6.41
N PHE A 75 10.81 4.00 -5.85
CA PHE A 75 9.56 3.80 -6.59
C PHE A 75 9.42 4.79 -7.74
N LEU A 76 9.75 6.07 -7.54
CA LEU A 76 9.69 7.08 -8.59
C LEU A 76 10.66 6.75 -9.73
N LYS A 77 11.89 6.30 -9.43
CA LYS A 77 12.86 5.84 -10.43
C LYS A 77 12.37 4.60 -11.19
N GLN A 78 11.75 3.65 -10.50
CA GLN A 78 11.20 2.46 -11.16
C GLN A 78 10.02 2.80 -12.07
N CYS A 79 9.19 3.79 -11.72
CA CYS A 79 8.13 4.27 -12.61
C CYS A 79 8.70 4.81 -13.94
N ASP A 80 9.84 5.50 -13.92
CA ASP A 80 10.49 5.99 -15.15
C ASP A 80 10.98 4.87 -16.06
N GLN A 81 11.29 3.71 -15.50
CA GLN A 81 11.77 2.54 -16.22
C GLN A 81 10.63 1.62 -16.68
N SER A 82 9.38 1.99 -16.39
CA SER A 82 8.21 1.20 -16.74
C SER A 82 7.84 1.33 -18.22
N TYR A 83 7.08 0.36 -18.73
CA TYR A 83 6.54 0.39 -20.10
C TYR A 83 5.26 1.23 -20.24
N LEU A 84 4.94 2.06 -19.24
CA LEU A 84 3.75 2.92 -19.26
C LEU A 84 3.97 4.12 -20.19
N SER A 85 2.87 4.73 -20.66
CA SER A 85 2.96 6.00 -21.39
C SER A 85 3.46 7.11 -20.47
N ASN A 86 4.10 8.14 -21.04
CA ASN A 86 4.59 9.29 -20.27
C ASN A 86 3.50 9.94 -19.41
N GLU A 87 2.26 9.97 -19.89
CA GLU A 87 1.11 10.46 -19.14
C GLU A 87 0.80 9.59 -17.91
N LEU A 88 0.77 8.26 -18.08
CA LEU A 88 0.52 7.32 -16.99
C LEU A 88 1.66 7.31 -15.97
N ILE A 89 2.91 7.46 -16.42
CA ILE A 89 4.06 7.61 -15.54
C ILE A 89 3.89 8.87 -14.67
N ALA A 90 3.55 10.01 -15.28
CA ALA A 90 3.33 11.26 -14.56
C ALA A 90 2.23 11.12 -13.49
N LYS A 91 1.06 10.59 -13.85
CA LYS A 91 -0.06 10.36 -12.92
C LYS A 91 0.31 9.39 -11.79
N THR A 92 1.07 8.33 -12.10
CA THR A 92 1.51 7.35 -11.10
C THR A 92 2.48 7.97 -10.11
N LYS A 93 3.43 8.78 -10.58
CA LYS A 93 4.37 9.50 -9.73
C LYS A 93 3.67 10.49 -8.81
N GLU A 94 2.74 11.28 -9.34
CA GLU A 94 1.93 12.21 -8.56
C GLU A 94 1.19 11.48 -7.44
N LEU A 95 0.57 10.34 -7.75
CA LEU A 95 -0.14 9.53 -6.77
C LEU A 95 0.80 8.97 -5.68
N ILE A 96 2.00 8.51 -6.04
CA ILE A 96 3.00 8.01 -5.09
C ILE A 96 3.44 9.12 -4.14
N VAL A 97 3.73 10.31 -4.67
CA VAL A 97 4.16 11.48 -3.87
C VAL A 97 3.07 11.87 -2.89
N LEU A 98 1.85 12.11 -3.36
CA LEU A 98 0.72 12.51 -2.53
C LEU A 98 0.45 11.50 -1.41
N ARG A 99 0.45 10.19 -1.73
CA ARG A 99 0.20 9.14 -0.73
C ARG A 99 1.33 9.03 0.28
N THR A 100 2.58 9.18 -0.16
CA THR A 100 3.71 9.13 0.75
C THR A 100 3.69 10.31 1.72
N GLU A 101 3.38 11.51 1.25
CA GLU A 101 3.26 12.71 2.09
C GLU A 101 2.23 12.56 3.20
N ILE A 102 1.08 11.91 2.92
CA ILE A 102 0.05 11.62 3.93
C ILE A 102 0.56 10.65 5.02
N LEU A 103 1.57 9.84 4.71
CA LEU A 103 2.14 8.81 5.59
C LEU A 103 3.41 9.27 6.32
N VAL A 104 4.08 10.32 5.83
CA VAL A 104 5.19 10.97 6.53
C VAL A 104 4.62 11.64 7.80
N GLN A 105 5.35 11.53 8.89
CA GLN A 105 5.01 12.14 10.17
C GLN A 105 5.79 13.46 10.28
N ASP A 106 5.17 14.49 10.85
CA ASP A 106 5.91 15.60 11.49
C ASP A 106 6.70 15.08 12.70
#